data_AF-A0A8J7A6N4-F1
#
_entry.id   AF-A0A8J7A6N4-F1
#
_cell.length_a   1.000
_cell.length_b   1.000
_cell.length_c   1.000
_cell.angle_alpha   90.00
_cell.angle_beta   90.00
_cell.angle_gamma   90.00
#
_symmetry.space_group_name_H-M   'P 1'
#
loop_
_entity.id
_entity.type
_entity.pdbx_description
1 polymer ?
#
loop_
_entity_poly.entity_id
_entity_poly.type
_entity_poly.pdbx_seq_one_letter_code
_entity_poly.pdbx_strand_id
1 'polypeptide(L)'
;MWQRFNNWVDSAKVYRDLCPDFTVRHQVNRWLRSRRRALRFEDWCQVFIPDILPERPRSRQLLAFIYNSFEHYSGLEFSRVRPEDRFIADLQFPLVCWFDWPLTFCDDFAETFGHDLSSLFDEAEFKTLQELVTFLSRQLNLGDTVAPTT
;
A
#
# COMPACT_ATOMS: atom_id res chain seq x y z
N MET A 1 37.61 -5.28 -22.97
CA MET A 1 36.32 -4.59 -23.23
C MET A 1 35.07 -5.47 -23.02
N TRP A 2 35.19 -6.81 -22.97
CA TRP A 2 34.07 -7.72 -22.65
C TRP A 2 33.59 -7.65 -21.19
N GLN A 3 34.46 -7.31 -20.23
CA GLN A 3 34.08 -7.18 -18.82
C GLN A 3 33.12 -6.00 -18.54
N ARG A 4 33.19 -4.92 -19.34
CA ARG A 4 32.29 -3.76 -19.18
C ARG A 4 30.85 -4.05 -19.64
N PHE A 5 30.68 -4.91 -20.64
CA PHE A 5 29.34 -5.34 -21.08
C PHE A 5 28.71 -6.33 -20.11
N ASN A 6 29.46 -7.29 -19.57
CA ASN A 6 28.95 -8.17 -18.51
C ASN A 6 28.56 -7.38 -17.27
N ASN A 7 29.40 -6.45 -16.80
CA ASN A 7 29.04 -5.62 -15.66
C ASN A 7 27.80 -4.77 -15.92
N TRP A 8 27.58 -4.28 -17.15
CA TRP A 8 26.38 -3.50 -17.47
C TRP A 8 25.12 -4.37 -17.54
N VAL A 9 25.22 -5.59 -18.07
CA VAL A 9 24.11 -6.56 -18.09
C VAL A 9 23.79 -7.07 -16.68
N ASP A 10 24.80 -7.31 -15.85
CA ASP A 10 24.62 -7.74 -14.47
C ASP A 10 24.12 -6.59 -13.58
N SER A 11 24.62 -5.36 -13.77
CA SER A 11 24.05 -4.16 -13.15
C SER A 11 22.61 -3.92 -13.61
N ALA A 12 22.27 -4.13 -14.89
CA ALA A 12 20.91 -3.97 -15.39
C ALA A 12 19.96 -5.05 -14.86
N LYS A 13 20.43 -6.28 -14.60
CA LYS A 13 19.65 -7.32 -13.92
C LYS A 13 19.41 -6.96 -12.46
N VAL A 14 20.44 -6.55 -11.72
CA VAL A 14 20.30 -6.06 -10.34
C VAL A 14 19.39 -4.83 -10.27
N TYR A 15 19.48 -3.92 -11.23
CA TYR A 15 18.59 -2.75 -11.33
C TYR A 15 17.15 -3.15 -11.64
N ARG A 16 16.94 -4.20 -12.44
CA ARG A 16 15.62 -4.75 -12.74
C ARG A 16 14.98 -5.42 -11.53
N ASP A 17 15.79 -6.00 -10.64
CA ASP A 17 15.34 -6.58 -9.39
C ASP A 17 15.03 -5.50 -8.32
N LEU A 18 15.60 -4.30 -8.45
CA LEU A 18 15.39 -3.16 -7.55
C LEU A 18 14.31 -2.18 -8.03
N CYS A 19 13.93 -2.25 -9.31
CA CYS A 19 12.96 -1.35 -9.93
C CYS A 19 11.60 -2.03 -10.10
N PRO A 20 10.50 -1.27 -10.07
CA PRO A 20 9.17 -1.80 -10.29
C PRO A 20 9.01 -2.40 -11.69
N ASP A 21 8.24 -3.49 -11.81
CA ASP A 21 7.82 -4.03 -13.10
C ASP A 21 6.74 -3.13 -13.71
N PHE A 22 7.18 -2.23 -14.60
CA PHE A 22 6.29 -1.31 -15.31
C PHE A 22 5.27 -2.00 -16.21
N THR A 23 5.57 -3.20 -16.70
CA THR A 23 4.64 -3.98 -17.54
C THR A 23 3.49 -4.47 -16.68
N VAL A 24 3.80 -5.07 -15.53
CA VAL A 24 2.81 -5.51 -14.55
C VAL A 24 2.00 -4.31 -14.05
N ARG A 25 2.65 -3.20 -13.70
CA ARG A 25 1.98 -1.96 -13.28
C ARG A 25 0.97 -1.48 -14.31
N HIS A 26 1.34 -1.46 -15.59
CA HIS A 26 0.43 -1.06 -16.66
C HIS A 26 -0.76 -2.03 -16.79
N GLN A 27 -0.52 -3.34 -16.68
CA GLN A 27 -1.57 -4.35 -16.73
C GLN A 27 -2.56 -4.21 -15.57
N VAL A 28 -2.07 -4.06 -14.33
CA VAL A 28 -2.90 -3.87 -13.13
C VAL A 28 -3.72 -2.59 -13.25
N ASN A 29 -3.12 -1.46 -13.65
CA ASN A 29 -3.87 -0.22 -13.86
C ASN A 29 -4.94 -0.34 -14.96
N ARG A 30 -4.64 -1.05 -16.06
CA ARG A 30 -5.64 -1.32 -17.10
C ARG A 30 -6.79 -2.16 -16.57
N TRP A 31 -6.51 -3.17 -15.76
CA TRP A 31 -7.52 -4.01 -15.11
C TRP A 31 -8.37 -3.21 -14.10
N LEU A 32 -7.76 -2.35 -13.29
CA LEU A 32 -8.47 -1.45 -12.38
C LEU A 32 -9.43 -0.53 -13.14
N ARG A 33 -8.95 0.08 -14.23
CA ARG A 33 -9.75 0.97 -15.09
C ARG A 33 -10.91 0.26 -15.78
N SER A 34 -10.76 -0.99 -16.18
CA SER A 34 -11.82 -1.73 -16.88
C SER A 34 -12.96 -2.14 -15.94
N ARG A 35 -12.69 -2.31 -14.64
CA ARG A 35 -13.67 -2.79 -13.67
C ARG A 35 -14.30 -1.69 -12.83
N ARG A 36 -13.58 -0.60 -12.56
CA ARG A 36 -13.98 0.37 -11.54
C ARG A 36 -13.77 1.80 -12.00
N ARG A 37 -14.70 2.67 -11.63
CA ARG A 37 -14.53 4.12 -11.72
C ARG A 37 -13.56 4.62 -10.65
N ALA A 38 -12.73 5.58 -11.00
CA ALA A 38 -11.92 6.34 -10.04
C ALA A 38 -12.84 7.11 -9.08
N LEU A 39 -12.61 6.94 -7.79
CA LEU A 39 -13.29 7.69 -6.74
C LEU A 39 -12.50 8.95 -6.40
N ARG A 40 -13.21 9.99 -5.96
CA ARG A 40 -12.56 11.08 -5.23
C ARG A 40 -12.10 10.56 -3.88
N PHE A 41 -11.13 11.23 -3.26
CA PHE A 41 -10.59 10.79 -1.97
C PHE A 41 -11.69 10.66 -0.90
N GLU A 42 -12.66 11.58 -0.87
CA GLU A 42 -13.77 11.54 0.07
C GLU A 42 -14.65 10.31 -0.13
N ASP A 43 -15.00 10.00 -1.39
CA ASP A 43 -15.79 8.82 -1.74
C ASP A 43 -15.00 7.53 -1.48
N TRP A 44 -13.69 7.56 -1.73
CA TRP A 44 -12.79 6.43 -1.46
C TRP A 44 -12.74 6.13 0.04
N CYS A 45 -12.67 7.15 0.90
CA CYS A 45 -12.75 6.98 2.35
C CYS A 45 -14.03 6.26 2.79
N GLN A 46 -15.16 6.56 2.14
CA GLN A 46 -16.45 5.93 2.45
C GLN A 46 -16.49 4.43 2.12
N VAL A 47 -15.55 3.92 1.33
CA VAL A 47 -15.43 2.48 1.09
C VAL A 47 -14.78 1.75 2.27
N PHE A 48 -13.99 2.45 3.10
CA PHE A 48 -13.27 1.84 4.22
C PHE A 48 -13.91 2.14 5.59
N ILE A 49 -14.48 3.33 5.78
CA ILE A 49 -14.97 3.76 7.10
C ILE A 49 -16.11 2.87 7.63
N PRO A 50 -17.19 2.58 6.90
CA PRO A 50 -18.34 1.88 7.49
C PRO A 50 -18.00 0.52 8.14
N ASP A 51 -17.09 -0.23 7.51
CA ASP A 51 -16.83 -1.63 7.87
C ASP A 51 -15.44 -1.88 8.50
N ILE A 52 -14.49 -0.94 8.35
CA ILE A 52 -13.07 -1.18 8.69
C ILE A 52 -12.55 -0.17 9.71
N LEU A 53 -12.96 1.11 9.63
CA LEU A 53 -12.40 2.18 10.45
C LEU A 53 -13.49 3.04 11.09
N PRO A 54 -13.41 3.38 12.38
CA PRO A 54 -14.39 4.30 12.96
C PRO A 54 -14.35 5.68 12.26
N GLU A 55 -15.50 6.35 12.15
CA GLU A 55 -15.56 7.68 11.54
C GLU A 55 -14.94 8.74 12.46
N ARG A 56 -13.62 8.93 12.33
CA ARG A 56 -12.81 9.86 13.12
C ARG A 56 -11.79 10.58 12.24
N PRO A 57 -11.33 11.80 12.60
CA PRO A 57 -10.31 12.52 11.83
C PRO A 57 -9.03 11.70 11.61
N ARG A 58 -8.58 10.94 12.63
CA ARG A 58 -7.37 10.11 12.55
C ARG A 58 -7.53 8.94 11.57
N SER A 59 -8.74 8.39 11.41
CA SER A 59 -9.03 7.37 10.39
C SER A 59 -8.86 7.94 8.98
N ARG A 60 -9.33 9.18 8.74
CA ARG A 60 -9.14 9.86 7.45
C ARG A 60 -7.67 10.20 7.20
N GLN A 61 -6.90 10.54 8.23
CA GLN A 61 -5.45 10.74 8.11
C GLN A 61 -4.73 9.45 7.72
N LEU A 62 -5.07 8.31 8.35
CA LEU A 62 -4.54 7.01 7.96
C LEU A 62 -4.88 6.67 6.51
N LEU A 63 -6.14 6.87 6.11
CA LEU A 63 -6.57 6.63 4.72
C LEU A 63 -5.88 7.58 3.73
N ALA A 64 -5.66 8.85 4.07
CA ALA A 64 -4.91 9.78 3.24
C ALA A 64 -3.45 9.34 3.07
N PHE A 65 -2.82 8.90 4.14
CA PHE A 65 -1.47 8.36 4.11
C PHE A 65 -1.40 7.14 3.18
N ILE A 66 -2.25 6.14 3.36
CA ILE A 66 -2.28 4.94 2.51
C ILE A 66 -2.54 5.32 1.05
N TYR A 67 -3.56 6.14 0.80
CA TYR A 67 -3.94 6.56 -0.55
C TYR A 67 -2.76 7.20 -1.29
N ASN A 68 -2.04 8.12 -0.65
CA ASN A 68 -0.95 8.84 -1.29
C ASN A 68 0.34 8.01 -1.36
N SER A 69 0.75 7.40 -0.25
CA SER A 69 2.00 6.65 -0.16
C SER A 69 1.98 5.43 -1.07
N PHE A 70 0.88 4.66 -1.08
CA PHE A 70 0.80 3.48 -1.93
C PHE A 70 0.64 3.83 -3.40
N GLU A 71 -0.05 4.92 -3.76
CA GLU A 71 -0.03 5.42 -5.13
C GLU A 71 1.40 5.82 -5.56
N HIS A 72 2.14 6.48 -4.67
CA HIS A 72 3.52 6.90 -4.92
C HIS A 72 4.47 5.72 -5.12
N TYR A 73 4.47 4.72 -4.23
CA TYR A 73 5.38 3.58 -4.32
C TYR A 73 5.04 2.68 -5.51
N SER A 74 3.76 2.38 -5.70
CA SER A 74 3.31 1.35 -6.66
C SER A 74 3.04 1.91 -8.06
N GLY A 75 2.78 3.22 -8.18
CA GLY A 75 2.25 3.83 -9.41
C GLY A 75 0.88 3.29 -9.84
N LEU A 76 0.15 2.60 -8.94
CA LEU A 76 -1.23 2.17 -9.17
C LEU A 76 -2.20 3.32 -8.86
N GLU A 77 -3.29 3.40 -9.61
CA GLU A 77 -4.35 4.39 -9.36
C GLU A 77 -5.17 4.02 -8.11
N PHE A 78 -4.76 4.47 -6.92
CA PHE A 78 -5.40 4.10 -5.66
C PHE A 78 -6.85 4.56 -5.55
N SER A 79 -7.24 5.62 -6.28
CA SER A 79 -8.64 5.99 -6.52
C SER A 79 -9.55 4.82 -6.96
N ARG A 80 -9.00 3.77 -7.56
CA ARG A 80 -9.72 2.59 -8.07
C ARG A 80 -9.54 1.34 -7.23
N VAL A 81 -8.60 1.34 -6.30
CA VAL A 81 -8.38 0.21 -5.40
C VAL A 81 -9.51 0.15 -4.38
N ARG A 82 -9.89 -1.06 -3.97
CA ARG A 82 -10.97 -1.34 -3.01
C ARG A 82 -10.47 -2.27 -1.90
N PRO A 83 -11.15 -2.29 -0.73
CA PRO A 83 -10.68 -3.06 0.43
C PRO A 83 -10.50 -4.56 0.14
N GLU A 84 -11.37 -5.14 -0.70
CA GLU A 84 -11.35 -6.56 -1.04
C GLU A 84 -10.25 -6.95 -2.05
N ASP A 85 -9.53 -5.99 -2.62
CA ASP A 85 -8.46 -6.27 -3.56
C ASP A 85 -7.33 -7.03 -2.88
N ARG A 86 -6.94 -8.15 -3.50
CA ARG A 86 -5.87 -8.99 -2.97
C ARG A 86 -4.52 -8.35 -3.28
N PHE A 87 -3.73 -8.12 -2.23
CA PHE A 87 -2.49 -7.37 -2.29
C PHE A 87 -1.48 -8.00 -3.27
N ILE A 88 -1.28 -9.31 -3.17
CA ILE A 88 -0.39 -10.05 -4.06
C ILE A 88 -1.11 -10.51 -5.33
N ALA A 89 -2.34 -11.05 -5.21
CA ALA A 89 -2.96 -11.76 -6.32
C ALA A 89 -3.66 -10.85 -7.34
N ASP A 90 -4.22 -9.72 -6.93
CA ASP A 90 -4.92 -8.79 -7.82
C ASP A 90 -4.07 -7.56 -8.14
N LEU A 91 -3.45 -6.97 -7.12
CA LEU A 91 -2.66 -5.75 -7.28
C LEU A 91 -1.20 -6.02 -7.66
N GLN A 92 -0.74 -7.26 -7.43
CA GLN A 92 0.66 -7.65 -7.62
C GLN A 92 1.61 -6.65 -6.94
N PHE A 93 1.21 -6.18 -5.75
CA PHE A 93 1.74 -4.96 -5.14
C PHE A 93 3.27 -4.96 -4.98
N PRO A 94 3.91 -6.05 -4.47
CA PRO A 94 5.37 -6.08 -4.37
C PRO A 94 6.10 -5.98 -5.72
N LEU A 95 5.49 -6.45 -6.82
CA LEU A 95 6.10 -6.40 -8.15
C LEU A 95 6.02 -5.01 -8.78
N VAL A 96 5.01 -4.21 -8.42
CA VAL A 96 4.79 -2.88 -9.00
C VAL A 96 5.39 -1.76 -8.15
N CYS A 97 5.83 -2.07 -6.93
CA CYS A 97 6.54 -1.16 -6.04
C CYS A 97 8.05 -1.19 -6.26
N TRP A 98 8.74 -0.18 -5.72
CA TRP A 98 10.18 -0.24 -5.51
C TRP A 98 10.53 -1.34 -4.50
N PHE A 99 11.66 -2.01 -4.65
CA PHE A 99 12.01 -3.15 -3.81
C PHE A 99 12.06 -2.82 -2.29
N ASP A 100 12.46 -1.60 -1.96
CA ASP A 100 12.60 -1.10 -0.59
C ASP A 100 11.33 -0.45 -0.03
N TRP A 101 10.21 -0.52 -0.75
CA TRP A 101 8.94 0.08 -0.32
C TRP A 101 8.50 -0.27 1.12
N PRO A 102 8.72 -1.48 1.66
CA PRO A 102 8.28 -1.81 3.02
C PRO A 102 9.05 -1.01 4.06
N LEU A 103 10.36 -0.81 3.83
CA LEU A 103 11.22 -0.02 4.69
C LEU A 103 10.83 1.45 4.64
N THR A 104 10.70 2.01 3.43
CA THR A 104 10.25 3.39 3.23
C THR A 104 8.87 3.63 3.82
N PHE A 105 7.94 2.67 3.69
CA PHE A 105 6.62 2.77 4.27
C PHE A 105 6.66 2.81 5.81
N CYS A 106 7.50 1.98 6.44
CA CYS A 106 7.65 1.98 7.90
C CYS A 106 8.24 3.32 8.40
N ASP A 107 9.27 3.84 7.71
CA ASP A 107 9.88 5.13 8.03
C ASP A 107 8.85 6.27 7.88
N ASP A 108 8.18 6.35 6.73
CA ASP A 108 7.17 7.37 6.45
C ASP A 108 5.99 7.30 7.45
N PHE A 109 5.59 6.09 7.86
CA PHE A 109 4.55 5.89 8.86
C PHE A 109 5.01 6.35 10.26
N ALA A 110 6.25 6.05 10.63
CA ALA A 110 6.85 6.50 11.88
C ALA A 110 6.97 8.03 11.92
N GLU A 111 7.37 8.67 10.83
CA GLU A 111 7.41 10.13 10.72
C GLU A 111 6.02 10.76 10.80
N THR A 112 5.02 10.15 10.14
CA THR A 112 3.66 10.71 10.07
C THR A 112 2.87 10.52 11.37
N PHE A 113 2.99 9.36 12.01
CA PHE A 113 2.15 8.98 13.14
C PHE A 113 2.91 8.80 14.47
N GLY A 114 4.24 8.83 14.46
CA GLY A 114 5.07 8.61 15.65
C GLY A 114 5.09 7.15 16.13
N HIS A 115 4.77 6.20 15.26
CA HIS A 115 4.70 4.77 15.59
C HIS A 115 5.61 3.97 14.66
N ASP A 116 6.55 3.21 15.21
CA ASP A 116 7.44 2.35 14.44
C ASP A 116 6.77 1.00 14.12
N LEU A 117 6.77 0.63 12.83
CA LEU A 117 6.23 -0.63 12.32
C LEU A 117 7.31 -1.64 11.92
N SER A 118 8.59 -1.26 11.94
CA SER A 118 9.70 -2.01 11.35
C SER A 118 9.82 -3.46 11.84
N SER A 119 9.41 -3.74 13.08
CA SER A 119 9.45 -5.08 13.69
C SER A 119 8.16 -5.89 13.52
N LEU A 120 7.08 -5.26 13.06
CA LEU A 120 5.73 -5.85 12.99
C LEU A 120 5.18 -5.93 11.57
N PHE A 121 5.74 -5.18 10.63
CA PHE A 121 5.24 -5.11 9.27
C PHE A 121 5.83 -6.23 8.41
N ASP A 122 4.97 -7.16 8.00
CA ASP A 122 5.27 -8.13 6.95
C ASP A 122 4.14 -8.10 5.91
N GLU A 123 4.45 -7.62 4.70
CA GLU A 123 3.48 -7.53 3.62
C GLU A 123 2.89 -8.88 3.20
N ALA A 124 3.59 -10.00 3.45
CA ALA A 124 3.13 -11.33 3.11
C ALA A 124 1.99 -11.82 4.03
N GLU A 125 1.80 -11.19 5.19
CA GLU A 125 0.71 -11.51 6.11
C GLU A 125 -0.65 -10.96 5.65
N PHE A 126 -0.66 -9.96 4.75
CA PHE A 126 -1.89 -9.32 4.28
C PHE A 126 -2.35 -9.90 2.94
N LYS A 127 -3.49 -10.58 2.95
CA LYS A 127 -4.13 -11.06 1.72
C LYS A 127 -4.83 -9.93 0.99
N THR A 128 -5.47 -9.02 1.71
CA THR A 128 -6.27 -7.92 1.14
C THR A 128 -5.84 -6.56 1.67
N LEU A 129 -6.18 -5.50 0.94
CA LEU A 129 -5.94 -4.13 1.41
C LEU A 129 -6.70 -3.84 2.72
N GLN A 130 -7.89 -4.42 2.89
CA GLN A 130 -8.65 -4.33 4.14
C GLN A 130 -7.86 -4.85 5.35
N GLU A 131 -7.21 -6.00 5.22
CA GLU A 131 -6.42 -6.60 6.31
C GLU A 131 -5.26 -5.68 6.71
N LEU A 132 -4.56 -5.10 5.73
CA LEU A 132 -3.51 -4.12 5.96
C LEU A 132 -4.04 -2.86 6.66
N VAL A 133 -5.14 -2.27 6.18
CA VAL A 133 -5.76 -1.08 6.80
C VAL A 133 -6.19 -1.39 8.24
N THR A 134 -6.74 -2.59 8.49
CA THR A 134 -7.13 -3.04 9.82
C THR A 134 -5.93 -3.20 10.75
N PHE A 135 -4.82 -3.73 10.24
CA PHE A 135 -3.57 -3.83 11.00
C PHE A 135 -3.08 -2.44 11.42
N LEU A 136 -2.97 -1.50 10.47
CA LEU A 136 -2.50 -0.14 10.76
C LEU A 136 -3.42 0.59 11.73
N SER A 137 -4.74 0.37 11.63
CA SER A 137 -5.70 0.99 12.54
C SER A 137 -5.54 0.51 13.98
N ARG A 138 -5.18 -0.77 14.18
CA ARG A 138 -4.84 -1.33 15.49
C ARG A 138 -3.56 -0.72 16.05
N GLN A 139 -2.54 -0.53 15.22
CA GLN A 139 -1.29 0.12 15.66
C GLN A 139 -1.52 1.56 16.13
N LEU A 140 -2.50 2.25 15.55
CA LEU A 140 -2.93 3.59 15.95
C LEU A 140 -3.99 3.62 17.05
N ASN A 141 -4.35 2.45 17.63
CA ASN A 141 -5.41 2.29 18.63
C ASN A 141 -6.75 2.93 18.21
N LEU A 142 -7.07 2.86 16.91
CA LEU A 142 -8.34 3.41 16.41
C LEU A 142 -9.54 2.54 16.81
N GLY A 143 -9.33 1.25 17.06
CA GLY A 143 -10.39 0.27 17.39
C GLY A 143 -10.80 0.20 18.87
N ASP A 144 -10.01 0.74 19.80
CA ASP A 144 -10.28 0.60 21.24
C ASP A 144 -11.00 1.85 21.80
N THR A 145 -12.32 1.86 21.67
CA THR A 145 -13.18 2.66 22.55
C THR A 145 -14.53 1.97 22.74
N VAL A 146 -14.51 0.69 23.11
CA VAL A 146 -15.62 0.12 23.87
C VAL A 146 -15.27 0.33 25.34
N ALA A 147 -15.75 1.43 25.90
CA ALA A 147 -15.79 1.58 27.35
C ALA A 147 -16.68 0.46 27.91
N PRO A 148 -16.24 -0.31 28.93
CA PRO A 148 -17.16 -1.14 29.68
C PRO A 148 -18.08 -0.19 30.47
N THR A 149 -19.30 0.01 29.98
CA THR A 149 -20.40 0.55 30.77
C THR A 149 -20.68 -0.40 31.93
N THR A 150 -20.37 0.08 33.14
CA THR A 150 -20.94 -0.20 34.48
C THR A 150 -21.37 -1.62 34.80
#